data_AF-A0A1Q7BGZ7-F1
#
_entry.id   AF-A0A1Q7BGZ7-F1
#
_cell.length_a   1.000
_cell.length_b   1.000
_cell.length_c   1.000
_cell.angle_alpha   90.00
_cell.angle_beta   90.00
_cell.angle_gamma   90.00
#
_symmetry.space_group_name_H-M   'P 1'
#
loop_
_entity.id
_entity.type
_entity.pdbx_description
1 polymer ?
#
loop_
_entity_poly.entity_id
_entity_poly.type
_entity_poly.pdbx_seq_one_letter_code
_entity_poly.pdbx_strand_id
1 'polypeptide(L)'
;MIRAELVTAARKRFAMRFGPMPDLAHTVLIGDTPLDVDAARASGARIVAVATGKSTHDELTAAGADVVLYGLADTSAVIEAIDEASARPRNMQA
;
A
#
# COMPACT_ATOMS: atom_id res chain seq x y z
N MET A 1 10.32 10.48 -12.51
CA MET A 1 8.97 9.94 -12.28
C MET A 1 8.81 9.79 -10.78
N ILE A 2 7.82 10.46 -10.20
CA ILE A 2 7.56 10.40 -8.75
C ILE A 2 6.73 9.14 -8.54
N ARG A 3 7.19 8.16 -7.74
CA ARG A 3 6.49 6.86 -7.57
C ARG A 3 5.03 7.00 -7.10
N ALA A 4 4.67 8.10 -6.44
CA ALA A 4 3.28 8.42 -6.08
C ALA A 4 2.33 8.48 -7.30
N GLU A 5 2.83 8.84 -8.49
CA GLU A 5 2.03 8.86 -9.72
C GLU A 5 1.53 7.46 -10.13
N LEU A 6 2.20 6.39 -9.67
CA LEU A 6 1.81 5.01 -9.95
C LEU A 6 0.45 4.67 -9.32
N VAL A 7 0.17 5.18 -8.11
CA VAL A 7 -1.12 4.96 -7.43
C VAL A 7 -2.25 5.61 -8.23
N THR A 8 -2.05 6.86 -8.67
CA THR A 8 -3.02 7.55 -9.54
C THR A 8 -3.21 6.82 -10.86
N ALA A 9 -2.13 6.37 -11.50
CA ALA A 9 -2.19 5.65 -12.76
C ALA A 9 -2.92 4.31 -12.62
N ALA A 10 -2.67 3.55 -11.56
CA ALA A 10 -3.34 2.28 -11.26
C ALA A 10 -4.85 2.47 -11.08
N ARG A 11 -5.26 3.46 -10.26
CA ARG A 11 -6.68 3.80 -10.05
C ARG A 11 -7.37 4.24 -11.34
N LYS A 12 -6.70 5.02 -12.20
CA LYS A 12 -7.22 5.38 -13.54
C LYS A 12 -7.43 4.15 -14.42
N ARG A 13 -6.46 3.22 -14.43
CA ARG A 13 -6.57 1.94 -15.19
C ARG A 13 -7.70 1.07 -14.67
N PHE A 14 -7.88 0.99 -13.36
CA PHE A 14 -9.02 0.32 -12.76
C PHE A 14 -10.33 0.92 -13.29
N ALA A 15 -10.45 2.25 -13.27
CA ALA A 15 -11.68 2.91 -13.68
C ALA A 15 -12.06 2.63 -15.15
N MET A 16 -11.06 2.61 -16.03
CA MET A 16 -11.27 2.29 -17.44
C MET A 16 -11.80 0.86 -17.68
N ARG A 17 -11.58 -0.07 -16.75
CA ARG A 17 -11.92 -1.49 -16.94
C ARG A 17 -13.10 -1.97 -16.10
N PHE A 18 -13.27 -1.43 -14.90
CA PHE A 18 -14.14 -2.01 -13.87
C PHE A 18 -15.18 -1.05 -13.29
N GLY A 19 -15.16 0.24 -13.64
CA GLY A 19 -16.17 1.21 -13.18
C GLY A 19 -15.59 2.52 -12.65
N PRO A 20 -16.18 3.16 -11.63
CA PRO A 20 -15.63 4.39 -11.07
C PRO A 20 -14.23 4.19 -10.47
N MET A 21 -13.45 5.27 -10.41
CA MET A 21 -12.15 5.28 -9.74
C MET A 21 -12.35 5.07 -8.23
N PRO A 22 -11.72 4.05 -7.62
CA PRO A 22 -11.88 3.80 -6.19
C PRO A 22 -11.27 4.93 -5.40
N ASP A 23 -11.81 5.24 -4.22
CA ASP A 23 -11.20 6.20 -3.30
C ASP A 23 -9.85 5.67 -2.76
N LEU A 24 -8.98 6.58 -2.34
CA LEU A 24 -7.69 6.27 -1.70
C LEU A 24 -7.87 5.48 -0.40
N ALA A 25 -8.93 5.73 0.36
CA ALA A 25 -9.27 4.95 1.54
C ALA A 25 -9.53 3.46 1.22
N HIS A 26 -9.97 3.17 0.00
CA HIS A 26 -10.24 1.82 -0.52
C HIS A 26 -9.14 1.34 -1.49
N THR A 27 -7.98 1.99 -1.48
CA THR A 27 -6.83 1.62 -2.31
C THR A 27 -5.67 1.23 -1.41
N VAL A 28 -5.26 -0.04 -1.47
CA VAL A 28 -4.08 -0.57 -0.78
C VAL A 28 -2.99 -0.85 -1.81
N LEU A 29 -1.84 -0.21 -1.65
CA LEU A 29 -0.61 -0.55 -2.35
C LEU A 29 0.04 -1.74 -1.64
N ILE A 30 0.67 -2.63 -2.42
CA ILE A 30 1.51 -3.71 -1.91
C ILE A 30 2.90 -3.53 -2.54
N GLY A 31 3.96 -3.46 -1.73
CA GLY A 31 5.32 -3.20 -2.20
C GLY A 31 6.40 -3.68 -1.23
N ASP A 32 7.65 -3.77 -1.68
CA ASP A 32 8.77 -4.37 -0.94
C ASP A 32 9.91 -3.39 -0.64
N THR A 33 9.71 -2.10 -0.93
CA THR A 33 10.71 -1.05 -0.70
C THR A 33 10.17 0.12 0.11
N PRO A 34 11.04 0.84 0.87
CA PRO A 34 10.67 2.10 1.50
C PRO A 34 10.06 3.11 0.52
N LEU A 35 10.48 3.07 -0.75
CA LEU A 35 9.94 3.97 -1.79
C LEU A 35 8.49 3.65 -2.16
N ASP A 36 8.03 2.42 -1.98
CA ASP A 36 6.62 2.05 -2.15
C ASP A 36 5.80 2.57 -0.97
N VAL A 37 6.35 2.47 0.25
CA VAL A 37 5.77 3.07 1.46
C VAL A 37 5.61 4.59 1.28
N ASP A 38 6.67 5.28 0.84
CA ASP A 38 6.62 6.71 0.57
C ASP A 38 5.58 7.07 -0.50
N ALA A 39 5.49 6.28 -1.57
CA ALA A 39 4.51 6.50 -2.63
C ALA A 39 3.06 6.35 -2.16
N ALA A 40 2.77 5.34 -1.35
CA ALA A 40 1.47 5.15 -0.74
C ALA A 40 1.13 6.31 0.21
N ARG A 41 2.09 6.72 1.05
CA ARG A 41 1.91 7.83 1.99
C ARG A 41 1.67 9.15 1.28
N ALA A 42 2.51 9.51 0.31
CA ALA A 42 2.40 10.75 -0.46
C ALA A 42 1.12 10.81 -1.31
N SER A 43 0.61 9.66 -1.76
CA SER A 43 -0.65 9.60 -2.51
C SER A 43 -1.90 9.50 -1.63
N GLY A 44 -1.76 9.26 -0.32
CA GLY A 44 -2.87 9.01 0.59
C GLY A 44 -3.43 7.59 0.56
N ALA A 45 -2.86 6.67 -0.23
CA ALA A 45 -3.24 5.26 -0.28
C ALA A 45 -2.61 4.44 0.84
N ARG A 46 -3.25 3.34 1.24
CA ARG A 46 -2.76 2.39 2.26
C ARG A 46 -1.61 1.55 1.74
N ILE A 47 -0.82 0.97 2.64
CA ILE A 47 0.32 0.13 2.27
C ILE A 47 0.43 -1.12 3.14
N VAL A 48 0.45 -2.28 2.48
CA VAL A 48 0.97 -3.53 3.05
C VAL A 48 2.35 -3.74 2.45
N ALA A 49 3.39 -3.61 3.27
CA ALA A 49 4.76 -3.84 2.82
C ALA A 49 5.14 -5.32 2.97
N VAL A 50 5.99 -5.85 2.08
CA VAL A 50 6.36 -7.27 2.08
C VAL A 50 7.88 -7.43 2.09
N ALA A 51 8.41 -8.01 3.16
CA ALA A 51 9.84 -8.22 3.40
C ALA A 51 10.41 -9.44 2.63
N THR A 52 9.90 -9.72 1.44
CA THR A 52 10.49 -10.70 0.50
C THR A 52 11.47 -10.06 -0.48
N GLY A 53 11.52 -8.73 -0.50
CA GLY A 53 12.36 -7.93 -1.36
C GLY A 53 13.79 -7.73 -0.83
N LYS A 54 14.39 -6.60 -1.25
CA LYS A 54 15.72 -6.17 -0.76
C LYS A 54 15.67 -5.50 0.61
N SER A 55 14.49 -5.05 1.03
CA SER A 55 14.31 -4.29 2.26
C SER A 55 13.82 -5.22 3.36
N THR A 56 14.37 -5.03 4.55
CA THR A 56 14.02 -5.79 5.74
C THR A 56 12.68 -5.36 6.31
N HIS A 57 12.10 -6.21 7.15
CA HIS A 57 10.88 -5.90 7.89
C HIS A 57 11.02 -4.59 8.70
N ASP A 58 12.18 -4.38 9.34
CA ASP A 58 12.45 -3.21 10.16
C ASP A 58 12.58 -1.93 9.33
N GLU A 59 13.23 -1.99 8.16
CA GLU A 59 13.31 -0.85 7.25
C GLU A 59 11.92 -0.42 6.74
N LEU A 60 11.07 -1.39 6.39
CA LEU A 60 9.70 -1.12 5.94
C LEU A 60 8.81 -0.58 7.06
N THR A 61 8.99 -1.09 8.27
CA THR A 61 8.32 -0.57 9.47
C THR A 61 8.77 0.87 9.76
N ALA A 62 10.08 1.14 9.68
CA ALA A 62 10.64 2.48 9.92
C ALA A 62 10.22 3.51 8.85
N ALA A 63 10.01 3.09 7.61
CA ALA A 63 9.40 3.92 6.56
C ALA A 63 7.92 4.27 6.86
N GLY A 64 7.30 3.56 7.79
CA GLY A 64 5.93 3.79 8.25
C GLY A 64 4.90 3.08 7.40
N ALA A 65 5.16 1.82 7.04
CA ALA A 65 4.14 0.95 6.46
C ALA A 65 2.96 0.74 7.43
N ASP A 66 1.73 0.58 6.93
CA ASP A 66 0.56 0.33 7.79
C ASP A 66 0.61 -1.09 8.37
N VAL A 67 1.01 -2.07 7.54
CA VAL A 67 1.23 -3.49 7.90
C VAL A 67 2.48 -3.98 7.15
N VAL A 68 3.26 -4.88 7.77
CA VAL A 68 4.42 -5.52 7.14
C VAL A 68 4.29 -7.03 7.23
N LEU A 69 4.46 -7.73 6.11
CA LEU A 69 4.42 -9.19 6.01
C LEU A 69 5.81 -9.74 5.68
N TYR A 70 6.15 -10.92 6.18
CA TYR A 70 7.38 -11.63 5.77
C TYR A 70 7.26 -12.32 4.40
N GLY A 71 6.05 -12.41 3.85
CA GLY A 71 5.79 -13.00 2.54
C GLY A 71 4.30 -13.15 2.24
N LEU A 72 4.00 -13.66 1.04
CA LEU A 72 2.64 -13.76 0.50
C LEU A 72 2.14 -15.21 0.39
N ALA A 73 2.86 -16.17 0.97
CA ALA A 73 2.52 -17.59 0.85
C ALA A 73 1.24 -17.97 1.63
N ASP A 74 0.95 -17.26 2.71
CA ASP A 74 -0.28 -17.42 3.48
C ASP A 74 -1.34 -16.43 2.97
N THR A 75 -2.24 -16.92 2.13
CA THR A 75 -3.31 -16.10 1.55
C THR A 75 -4.23 -15.50 2.62
N SER A 76 -4.51 -16.22 3.70
CA SER A 76 -5.38 -15.72 4.78
C SER A 76 -4.74 -14.53 5.47
N ALA A 77 -3.44 -14.64 5.80
CA ALA A 77 -2.68 -13.54 6.38
C ALA A 77 -2.62 -12.30 5.46
N VAL A 78 -2.53 -12.51 4.13
CA VAL A 78 -2.56 -11.41 3.15
C VAL A 78 -3.91 -10.69 3.15
N ILE A 79 -5.02 -11.45 3.16
CA ILE A 79 -6.37 -10.87 3.18
C ILE A 79 -6.58 -10.08 4.48
N GLU A 80 -6.23 -10.65 5.62
CA GLU A 80 -6.32 -9.99 6.93
C GLU A 80 -5.51 -8.67 6.95
N ALA A 81 -4.30 -8.67 6.39
CA ALA A 81 -3.48 -7.46 6.29
C ALA A 81 -4.12 -6.37 5.42
N ILE A 82 -4.77 -6.74 4.32
CA ILE A 82 -5.47 -5.80 3.42
C ILE A 82 -6.71 -5.21 4.13
N ASP A 83 -7.47 -6.04 4.82
CA ASP A 83 -8.65 -5.61 5.58
C ASP A 83 -8.25 -4.68 6.73
N GLU A 84 -7.19 -5.03 7.48
CA GLU A 84 -6.65 -4.19 8.55
C GLU A 84 -6.19 -2.82 8.01
N ALA A 85 -5.41 -2.82 6.93
CA ALA A 85 -4.94 -1.58 6.31
C ALA A 85 -6.13 -0.71 5.83
N SER A 86 -7.18 -1.32 5.29
CA SER A 86 -8.37 -0.62 4.80
C SER A 86 -9.26 -0.07 5.92
N ALA A 87 -9.30 -0.75 7.09
CA ALA A 87 -10.15 -0.37 8.21
C ALA A 87 -9.59 0.78 9.06
N ARG A 88 -8.26 0.99 9.08
CA ARG A 88 -7.65 2.06 9.88
C ARG A 88 -8.01 3.45 9.31
N PRO A 89 -8.40 4.45 10.13
CA PRO A 89 -8.53 5.83 9.69
C PRO A 89 -7.14 6.48 9.49
N ARG A 90 -6.96 7.32 8.45
CA ARG A 90 -5.66 8.00 8.21
C ARG A 90 -5.73 9.33 8.94
N ASN A 91 -4.93 9.49 9.99
CA ASN A 91 -4.66 10.81 10.51
C ASN A 91 -3.78 11.52 9.47
N MET A 92 -4.38 12.45 8.72
CA MET A 92 -3.64 13.33 7.82
C MET A 92 -2.80 14.26 8.71
N GLN A 93 -1.56 13.90 9.00
CA GLN A 93 -0.62 14.88 9.53
C GLN A 93 -0.28 15.82 8.38
N ALA A 94 -0.65 17.09 8.60
CA ALA A 94 -0.44 18.22 7.70
C ALA A 94 1.04 18.56 7.52
#